data_AF-A0A1C4Z458-F1
#
_entry.id   AF-A0A1C4Z458-F1
#
_cell.length_a   1.000
_cell.length_b   1.000
_cell.length_c   1.000
_cell.angle_alpha   90.00
_cell.angle_beta   90.00
_cell.angle_gamma   90.00
#
_symmetry.space_group_name_H-M   'P 1'
#
loop_
_entity.id
_entity.type
_entity.pdbx_description
1 polymer ?
#
loop_
_entity_poly.entity_id
_entity_poly.type
_entity_poly.pdbx_seq_one_letter_code
_entity_poly.pdbx_strand_id
1 'polypeptide(L)'
;MATDSSSIPARIALALGLVVAALGVLVQFLVGVPGFPAIPPGPIILGVAAIVVLALPRRRWPLVVGLVAAVFVTGGGLIEGSVWGRLADPATFDVWSGAVLQWSGLLVALISGALAVRLAYRRPGAVR
;
A
#
# COMPACT_ATOMS: atom_id res chain seq x y z
N MET A 1 -3.82 -13.92 22.81
CA MET A 1 -3.85 -12.46 22.58
C MET A 1 -4.92 -12.19 21.53
N ALA A 2 -6.08 -11.69 21.95
CA ALA A 2 -7.22 -11.48 21.08
C ALA A 2 -6.93 -10.37 20.05
N THR A 3 -7.36 -10.57 18.81
CA THR A 3 -7.41 -9.49 17.81
C THR A 3 -8.49 -8.51 18.24
N ASP A 4 -8.10 -7.27 18.55
CA ASP A 4 -9.06 -6.20 18.84
C ASP A 4 -9.93 -5.96 17.61
N SER A 5 -11.24 -6.19 17.74
CA SER A 5 -12.22 -6.02 16.66
C SER A 5 -12.18 -4.62 16.05
N SER A 6 -11.83 -3.61 16.84
CA SER A 6 -11.67 -2.21 16.40
C SER A 6 -10.56 -1.99 15.37
N SER A 7 -9.56 -2.88 15.30
CA SER A 7 -8.46 -2.77 14.34
C SER A 7 -8.70 -3.55 13.04
N ILE A 8 -9.70 -4.44 13.00
CA ILE A 8 -9.99 -5.31 11.86
C ILE A 8 -10.34 -4.50 10.60
N PRO A 9 -11.24 -3.48 10.65
CA PRO A 9 -11.57 -2.71 9.45
C PRO A 9 -10.36 -1.98 8.87
N ALA A 10 -9.56 -1.32 9.74
CA ALA A 10 -8.35 -0.61 9.33
C ALA A 10 -7.30 -1.56 8.73
N ARG A 11 -7.18 -2.77 9.28
CA ARG A 11 -6.28 -3.81 8.78
C ARG A 11 -6.69 -4.34 7.41
N ILE A 12 -7.98 -4.58 7.20
CA ILE A 12 -8.51 -5.00 5.89
C ILE A 12 -8.32 -3.88 4.88
N ALA A 13 -8.65 -2.64 5.24
CA ALA A 13 -8.44 -1.47 4.39
C ALA A 13 -6.95 -1.29 4.02
N LEU A 14 -6.02 -1.52 4.95
CA LEU A 14 -4.58 -1.51 4.66
C LEU A 14 -4.23 -2.55 3.60
N ALA A 15 -4.64 -3.80 3.81
CA ALA A 15 -4.33 -4.87 2.87
C ALA A 15 -4.93 -4.62 1.47
N LEU A 16 -6.20 -4.19 1.41
CA LEU A 16 -6.86 -3.88 0.14
C LEU A 16 -6.21 -2.68 -0.55
N GLY A 17 -5.86 -1.62 0.18
CA GLY A 17 -5.14 -0.48 -0.36
C GLY A 17 -3.79 -0.88 -0.96
N LEU A 18 -3.03 -1.74 -0.27
CA LEU A 18 -1.77 -2.29 -0.78
C LEU A 18 -1.97 -3.11 -2.06
N VAL A 19 -3.01 -3.95 -2.13
CA VAL A 19 -3.34 -4.72 -3.34
C VAL A 19 -3.73 -3.81 -4.51
N VAL A 20 -4.62 -2.86 -4.29
CA VAL A 20 -5.04 -1.89 -5.32
C VAL A 20 -3.83 -1.09 -5.83
N ALA A 21 -2.96 -0.65 -4.92
CA ALA A 21 -1.74 0.03 -5.28
C ALA A 21 -0.80 -0.86 -6.13
N ALA A 22 -0.61 -2.12 -5.72
CA ALA A 22 0.21 -3.09 -6.43
C ALA A 22 -0.30 -3.32 -7.86
N LEU A 23 -1.62 -3.46 -8.02
CA LEU A 23 -2.26 -3.61 -9.33
C LEU A 23 -2.09 -2.37 -10.19
N GLY A 24 -2.24 -1.16 -9.62
CA GLY A 24 -2.01 0.08 -10.37
C GLY A 24 -0.57 0.22 -10.88
N VAL A 25 0.42 -0.18 -10.07
CA VAL A 25 1.83 -0.20 -10.50
C VAL A 25 2.05 -1.29 -11.56
N LEU A 26 1.42 -2.46 -11.41
CA LEU A 26 1.53 -3.55 -12.36
C LEU A 26 0.93 -3.19 -13.73
N VAL A 27 -0.21 -2.48 -13.77
CA VAL A 27 -0.80 -1.98 -15.02
C VAL A 27 0.18 -1.06 -15.75
N GLN A 28 0.77 -0.08 -15.06
CA GLN A 28 1.76 0.82 -15.66
C GLN A 28 2.98 0.07 -16.21
N PHE A 29 3.45 -0.95 -15.48
CA PHE A 29 4.54 -1.81 -15.96
C PHE A 29 4.16 -2.57 -17.23
N LEU A 30 2.99 -3.21 -17.26
CA LEU A 30 2.54 -4.03 -18.39
C LEU A 30 2.25 -3.22 -19.65
N VAL A 31 1.84 -1.96 -19.50
CA VAL A 31 1.63 -1.01 -20.60
C VAL A 31 2.96 -0.42 -21.10
N GLY A 32 4.08 -0.69 -20.42
CA GLY A 32 5.41 -0.31 -20.89
C GLY A 32 5.77 1.15 -20.62
N VAL A 33 5.28 1.71 -19.52
CA VAL A 33 5.66 3.06 -19.10
C VAL A 33 7.20 3.17 -18.98
N PRO A 34 7.84 4.19 -19.57
CA PRO A 34 9.29 4.34 -19.49
C PRO A 34 9.80 4.48 -18.06
N GLY A 35 11.00 3.97 -17.79
CA GLY A 35 11.67 4.07 -16.48
C GLY A 35 11.41 2.90 -15.53
N PHE A 36 10.53 1.96 -15.89
CA PHE A 36 10.38 0.72 -15.12
C PHE A 36 11.58 -0.22 -15.35
N PRO A 37 12.15 -0.80 -14.27
CA PRO A 37 13.13 -1.88 -14.40
C PRO A 37 12.49 -3.16 -14.92
N ALA A 38 13.30 -4.09 -15.43
CA ALA A 38 12.83 -5.38 -15.95
C ALA A 38 11.98 -6.19 -14.96
N ILE A 39 12.26 -6.04 -13.65
CA ILE A 39 11.46 -6.61 -12.57
C ILE A 39 10.96 -5.43 -11.71
N PRO A 40 9.67 -5.08 -11.75
CA PRO A 40 9.14 -3.94 -11.03
C PRO A 40 9.09 -4.26 -9.52
N PRO A 41 9.84 -3.53 -8.67
CA PRO A 41 9.87 -3.85 -7.24
C PRO A 41 8.56 -3.46 -6.54
N GLY A 42 7.88 -2.40 -6.99
CA GLY A 42 6.66 -1.87 -6.37
C GLY A 42 5.54 -2.89 -6.17
N PRO A 43 5.05 -3.56 -7.24
CA PRO A 43 3.99 -4.58 -7.12
C PRO A 43 4.38 -5.73 -6.19
N ILE A 44 5.66 -6.15 -6.21
CA ILE A 44 6.18 -7.24 -5.36
C ILE A 44 6.16 -6.81 -3.90
N ILE A 45 6.72 -5.63 -3.58
CA ILE A 45 6.78 -5.10 -2.21
C ILE A 45 5.38 -4.96 -1.63
N LEU A 46 4.46 -4.33 -2.38
CA LEU A 46 3.10 -4.07 -1.93
C LEU A 46 2.28 -5.37 -1.81
N GLY A 47 2.38 -6.26 -2.80
CA GLY A 47 1.68 -7.54 -2.81
C GLY A 47 2.13 -8.47 -1.68
N VAL A 48 3.44 -8.62 -1.47
CA VAL A 48 3.99 -9.41 -0.35
C VAL A 48 3.58 -8.80 0.98
N ALA A 49 3.65 -7.47 1.12
CA ALA A 49 3.21 -6.81 2.34
C ALA A 49 1.72 -7.05 2.63
N ALA A 50 0.85 -6.98 1.61
CA ALA A 50 -0.57 -7.27 1.75
C ALA A 50 -0.81 -8.73 2.21
N ILE A 51 -0.10 -9.69 1.63
CA ILE A 51 -0.15 -11.10 2.05
C ILE A 51 0.28 -11.25 3.50
N VAL A 52 1.42 -10.65 3.89
CA VAL A 52 1.94 -10.71 5.26
C VAL A 52 0.97 -10.09 6.26
N VAL A 53 0.34 -8.97 5.91
CA VAL A 53 -0.75 -8.39 6.69
C VAL A 53 -1.83 -9.46 6.85
N LEU A 54 -2.47 -9.93 5.78
CA LEU A 54 -3.63 -10.84 5.85
C LEU A 54 -3.33 -12.19 6.52
N ALA A 55 -2.19 -12.79 6.24
CA ALA A 55 -1.82 -14.14 6.71
C ALA A 55 -1.54 -14.19 8.22
N LEU A 56 -1.17 -13.06 8.83
CA LEU A 56 -0.75 -13.01 10.24
C LEU A 56 -1.67 -12.11 11.10
N PRO A 57 -2.98 -12.38 11.20
CA PRO A 57 -3.96 -11.50 11.84
C PRO A 57 -3.72 -11.26 13.33
N ARG A 58 -3.15 -12.26 14.01
CA ARG A 58 -2.88 -12.21 15.47
C ARG A 58 -1.62 -11.43 15.83
N ARG A 59 -0.79 -11.06 14.85
CA ARG A 59 0.46 -10.32 15.08
C ARG A 59 0.27 -8.86 14.70
N ARG A 60 0.89 -7.96 15.50
CA ARG A 60 0.81 -6.50 15.32
C ARG A 60 1.89 -5.96 14.37
N TRP A 61 3.07 -6.60 14.32
CA TRP A 61 4.18 -6.19 13.46
C TRP A 61 3.87 -6.19 11.95
N PRO A 62 3.01 -7.06 11.38
CA PRO A 62 2.66 -7.01 9.96
C PRO A 62 2.02 -5.69 9.54
N LEU A 63 1.31 -5.02 10.45
CA LEU A 63 0.73 -3.70 10.20
C LEU A 63 1.82 -2.65 9.92
N VAL A 64 2.92 -2.73 10.67
CA VAL A 64 4.08 -1.84 10.48
C VAL A 64 4.74 -2.13 9.15
N VAL A 65 4.91 -3.40 8.78
CA VAL A 65 5.46 -3.80 7.47
C VAL A 65 4.60 -3.29 6.32
N GLY A 66 3.28 -3.44 6.41
CA GLY A 66 2.35 -2.90 5.43
C GLY A 66 2.45 -1.38 5.28
N LEU A 67 2.50 -0.65 6.40
CA LEU A 67 2.64 0.80 6.39
C LEU A 67 4.00 1.25 5.81
N VAL A 68 5.10 0.59 6.21
CA VAL A 68 6.44 0.89 5.68
C VAL A 68 6.52 0.62 4.19
N ALA A 69 5.94 -0.47 3.69
CA ALA A 69 5.86 -0.76 2.26
C ALA A 69 5.12 0.36 1.49
N ALA A 70 3.97 0.81 2.00
CA ALA A 70 3.23 1.92 1.40
C ALA A 70 4.04 3.22 1.39
N VAL A 71 4.71 3.57 2.50
CA VAL A 71 5.58 4.75 2.59
C VAL A 71 6.75 4.67 1.62
N PHE A 72 7.42 3.51 1.54
CA PHE A 72 8.57 3.30 0.67
C PHE A 72 8.20 3.49 -0.81
N VAL A 73 7.11 2.85 -1.28
CA VAL A 73 6.68 2.98 -2.68
C VAL A 73 6.16 4.38 -2.98
N THR A 74 5.48 5.02 -2.02
CA THR A 74 5.07 6.43 -2.15
C THR A 74 6.28 7.34 -2.32
N GLY A 75 7.29 7.20 -1.45
CA GLY A 75 8.52 7.98 -1.51
C GLY A 75 9.26 7.78 -2.83
N GLY A 76 9.42 6.53 -3.28
CA GLY A 76 10.03 6.21 -4.57
C GLY A 76 9.29 6.86 -5.75
N GLY A 77 7.95 6.79 -5.77
CA GLY A 77 7.14 7.42 -6.82
C GLY A 77 7.18 8.94 -6.80
N LEU A 78 7.23 9.57 -5.63
CA LEU A 78 7.39 11.03 -5.52
C LEU A 78 8.78 11.51 -5.95
N ILE A 79 9.83 10.75 -5.66
CA ILE A 79 11.20 11.05 -6.06
C ILE A 79 11.38 10.89 -7.58
N GLU A 80 10.77 9.88 -8.18
CA GLU A 80 10.78 9.68 -9.64
C GLU A 80 10.02 10.80 -10.37
N GLY A 81 8.97 11.35 -9.75
CA GLY A 81 8.40 12.67 -10.12
C GLY A 81 7.42 12.67 -11.30
N SER A 82 7.23 11.55 -12.00
CA SER A 82 6.33 11.49 -13.16
C SER A 82 4.84 11.43 -12.80
N VAL A 83 4.51 11.21 -11.52
CA VAL A 83 3.13 11.05 -11.02
C VAL A 83 2.19 12.14 -11.52
N TRP A 84 2.61 13.40 -11.45
CA TRP A 84 1.75 14.54 -11.77
C TRP A 84 1.38 14.55 -13.26
N GLY A 85 2.33 14.22 -14.14
CA GLY A 85 2.07 14.10 -15.57
C GLY A 85 1.09 12.97 -15.87
N ARG A 86 1.30 11.79 -15.28
CA ARG A 86 0.44 10.61 -15.49
C ARG A 86 -0.99 10.82 -14.98
N LEU A 87 -1.16 11.57 -13.89
CA LEU A 87 -2.49 11.87 -13.35
C LEU A 87 -3.21 13.00 -14.09
N ALA A 88 -2.46 13.94 -14.69
CA ALA A 88 -3.01 15.09 -15.40
C ALA A 88 -3.39 14.80 -16.86
N ASP A 89 -2.97 13.66 -17.41
CA ASP A 89 -3.23 13.29 -18.81
C ASP A 89 -4.16 12.08 -18.96
N PRO A 90 -5.49 12.26 -18.79
CA PRO A 90 -6.46 11.18 -18.96
C PRO A 90 -6.60 10.70 -20.42
N ALA A 91 -6.01 11.39 -21.40
CA ALA A 91 -6.03 10.92 -22.79
C ALA A 91 -5.18 9.65 -22.97
N THR A 92 -4.15 9.48 -22.12
CA THR A 92 -3.38 8.23 -21.99
C THR A 92 -4.04 7.27 -20.99
N PHE A 93 -5.26 6.81 -21.30
CA PHE A 93 -6.12 6.09 -20.35
C PHE A 93 -5.47 4.84 -19.74
N ASP A 94 -4.66 4.13 -20.51
CA ASP A 94 -3.89 2.95 -20.10
C ASP A 94 -2.87 3.27 -18.98
N VAL A 95 -2.10 4.36 -19.13
CA VAL A 95 -1.15 4.85 -18.13
C VAL A 95 -1.88 5.51 -16.95
N TRP A 96 -2.86 6.37 -17.27
CA TRP A 96 -3.62 7.16 -16.30
C TRP A 96 -4.38 6.26 -15.32
N SER A 97 -5.06 5.22 -15.81
CA SER A 97 -5.83 4.30 -14.94
C SER A 97 -4.93 3.57 -13.95
N GLY A 98 -3.76 3.12 -14.38
CA GLY A 98 -2.75 2.53 -13.50
C GLY A 98 -2.23 3.52 -12.45
N ALA A 99 -2.00 4.78 -12.83
CA ALA A 99 -1.61 5.83 -11.89
C ALA A 99 -2.72 6.11 -10.85
N VAL A 100 -3.98 6.25 -11.29
CA VAL A 100 -5.12 6.47 -10.38
C VAL A 100 -5.28 5.31 -9.40
N LEU A 101 -5.20 4.06 -9.87
CA LEU A 101 -5.24 2.88 -9.01
C LEU A 101 -4.07 2.87 -8.02
N GLN A 102 -2.86 3.14 -8.48
CA GLN A 102 -1.68 3.19 -7.62
C GLN A 102 -1.86 4.19 -6.49
N TRP A 103 -2.18 5.44 -6.82
CA TRP A 103 -2.17 6.54 -5.87
C TRP A 103 -3.37 6.52 -4.93
N SER A 104 -4.56 6.13 -5.40
CA SER A 104 -5.71 5.90 -4.53
C SER A 104 -5.47 4.73 -3.55
N GLY A 105 -4.89 3.62 -4.03
CA GLY A 105 -4.53 2.48 -3.20
C GLY A 105 -3.50 2.85 -2.13
N LEU A 106 -2.45 3.58 -2.50
CA LEU A 106 -1.43 4.07 -1.56
C LEU A 106 -2.02 5.01 -0.52
N LEU A 107 -2.91 5.93 -0.91
CA LEU A 107 -3.58 6.83 0.02
C LEU A 107 -4.40 6.06 1.06
N VAL A 108 -5.20 5.08 0.62
CA VAL A 108 -5.97 4.21 1.51
C VAL A 108 -5.04 3.42 2.44
N ALA A 109 -3.98 2.82 1.89
CA ALA A 109 -3.02 2.02 2.67
C ALA A 109 -2.30 2.86 3.74
N LEU A 110 -1.90 4.09 3.43
CA LEU A 110 -1.22 4.98 4.37
C LEU A 110 -2.13 5.38 5.53
N ILE A 111 -3.36 5.83 5.23
CA ILE A 111 -4.33 6.27 6.24
C ILE A 111 -4.72 5.10 7.14
N SER A 112 -5.14 3.99 6.54
CA SER A 112 -5.60 2.81 7.27
C SER A 112 -4.47 2.10 8.00
N GLY A 113 -3.27 2.07 7.44
CA GLY A 113 -2.07 1.53 8.09
C GLY A 113 -1.67 2.34 9.33
N ALA A 114 -1.66 3.66 9.23
CA ALA A 114 -1.39 4.54 10.37
C ALA A 114 -2.44 4.34 11.48
N LEU A 115 -3.72 4.24 11.12
CA LEU A 115 -4.80 3.94 12.08
C LEU A 115 -4.64 2.55 12.71
N ALA A 116 -4.37 1.52 11.91
CA ALA A 116 -4.21 0.15 12.39
C ALA A 116 -3.04 0.02 13.36
N VAL A 117 -1.88 0.62 13.04
CA VAL A 117 -0.71 0.67 13.93
C VAL A 117 -1.04 1.44 15.20
N ARG A 118 -1.65 2.62 15.08
CA ARG A 118 -2.05 3.44 16.24
C ARG A 118 -2.96 2.66 17.19
N LEU A 119 -4.01 2.00 16.67
CA LEU A 119 -4.94 1.20 17.46
C LEU A 119 -4.27 -0.01 18.11
N ALA A 120 -3.35 -0.67 17.40
CA ALA A 120 -2.67 -1.86 17.90
C ALA A 120 -1.64 -1.58 19.01
N TYR A 121 -0.98 -0.42 19.01
CA TYR A 121 0.13 -0.11 19.93
C TYR A 121 -0.19 0.92 21.03
N ARG A 122 -1.30 1.68 20.94
CA ARG A 122 -1.66 2.67 21.98
C ARG A 122 -2.23 2.09 23.28
N ARG A 123 -2.35 0.76 23.43
CA ARG A 123 -2.76 0.17 24.71
C ARG A 123 -1.50 -0.15 25.53
N PRO A 124 -1.24 0.57 26.65
CA PRO A 124 -0.23 0.16 27.61
C PRO A 124 -0.53 -1.26 28.07
N GLY A 125 0.52 -2.05 28.29
CA GLY A 125 0.38 -3.36 28.89
C GLY A 125 -0.52 -3.27 30.12
N ALA A 126 -1.60 -4.05 30.13
CA ALA A 126 -2.07 -4.61 31.39
C ALA A 126 -0.87 -5.39 31.93
N VAL A 127 -0.08 -4.72 32.77
CA VAL A 127 0.95 -5.33 33.60
C VAL A 127 0.25 -6.51 34.27
N ARG A 128 0.69 -7.72 33.90
CA ARG A 128 0.33 -8.95 34.59
C ARG A 128 1.18 -9.10 35.82
#